data_AF-A0A7S1ME05-F1
#
_entry.id   AF-A0A7S1ME05-F1
#
_cell.length_a   1.000
_cell.length_b   1.000
_cell.length_c   1.000
_cell.angle_alpha   90.00
_cell.angle_beta   90.00
_cell.angle_gamma   90.00
#
_symmetry.space_group_name_H-M   'P 1'
#
loop_
_entity.id
_entity.type
_entity.pdbx_description
1 polymer ?
#
loop_
_entity_poly.entity_id
_entity_poly.type
_entity_poly.pdbx_seq_one_letter_code
_entity_poly.pdbx_strand_id
1 'polypeptide(L)'
;LRSPVFRAGLGSASFAEGKVRQLRFPDFPDGAVRGFMEVLHRDSYSGSPPPDELVAMFALGDKYDVPLVQEIVYNKLAELELDPAELRRAVDAIRRYRATPLRKSLLKKMRQLGDDEFCSLVYGDADEVSGPQ
;
A
#
# COMPACT_ATOMS: atom_id res chain seq x y z
N LEU A 1 -14.73 16.47 6.37
CA LEU A 1 -13.90 15.24 6.54
C LEU A 1 -14.61 14.06 5.89
N ARG A 2 -13.93 13.34 4.98
CA ARG A 2 -14.56 12.31 4.14
C ARG A 2 -14.47 10.88 4.70
N SER A 3 -13.56 10.60 5.62
CA SER A 3 -13.52 9.34 6.38
C SER A 3 -14.49 9.37 7.57
N PRO A 4 -15.40 8.38 7.71
CA PRO A 4 -16.24 8.20 8.90
C PRO A 4 -15.42 8.02 10.18
N VAL A 5 -14.25 7.37 10.10
CA VAL A 5 -13.34 7.19 11.24
C VAL A 5 -12.80 8.53 11.74
N PHE A 6 -12.39 9.43 10.82
CA PHE A 6 -12.02 10.78 11.21
C PHE A 6 -13.21 11.58 11.75
N ARG A 7 -14.42 11.42 11.18
CA ARG A 7 -15.63 12.07 11.72
C ARG A 7 -15.94 11.59 13.14
N ALA A 8 -15.84 10.29 13.42
CA ALA A 8 -16.08 9.74 14.76
C ALA A 8 -15.01 10.18 15.76
N GLY A 9 -13.73 10.18 15.36
CA GLY A 9 -12.62 10.63 16.19
C GLY A 9 -12.62 12.13 16.49
N LEU A 10 -13.33 12.93 15.67
CA LEU A 10 -13.50 14.37 15.85
C LEU A 10 -14.87 14.76 16.43
N GLY A 11 -15.89 13.91 16.28
CA GLY A 11 -17.25 14.14 16.77
C GLY A 11 -17.49 13.72 18.22
N SER A 12 -16.59 12.95 18.84
CA SER A 12 -16.67 12.65 20.27
C SER A 12 -16.38 13.92 21.09
N ALA A 13 -17.40 14.42 21.79
CA ALA A 13 -17.57 15.57 22.72
C ALA A 13 -16.38 16.10 23.58
N SER A 14 -15.16 16.11 23.07
CA SER A 14 -13.97 16.66 23.74
C SER A 14 -13.15 17.54 22.80
N PHE A 15 -13.84 18.21 21.87
CA PHE A 15 -13.28 19.33 21.12
C PHE A 15 -13.19 20.54 22.06
N ALA A 16 -12.19 20.52 22.95
CA ALA A 16 -11.73 21.75 23.57
C ALA A 16 -11.06 22.57 22.47
N GLU A 17 -11.65 23.70 22.09
CA GLU A 17 -11.03 24.69 21.20
C GLU A 17 -9.57 24.93 21.66
N GLY A 18 -8.61 24.74 20.75
CA GLY A 18 -7.19 24.94 21.02
C GLY A 18 -6.31 23.69 21.11
N LYS A 19 -6.86 22.47 21.11
CA LYS A 19 -6.04 21.23 21.02
C LYS A 19 -5.86 20.76 19.59
N VAL A 20 -4.68 20.98 19.01
CA VAL A 20 -4.25 20.32 17.77
C VAL A 20 -4.06 18.83 18.06
N ARG A 21 -4.93 17.97 17.52
CA ARG A 21 -4.71 16.51 17.53
C ARG A 21 -3.79 16.14 16.37
N GLN A 22 -2.58 15.69 16.70
CA GLN A 22 -1.64 15.16 15.73
C GLN A 22 -2.01 13.70 15.42
N LEU A 23 -2.49 13.44 14.22
CA LEU A 23 -2.63 12.07 13.71
C LEU A 23 -1.24 11.58 13.31
N ARG A 24 -0.82 10.45 13.88
CA ARG A 24 0.46 9.80 13.55
C ARG A 24 0.21 8.48 12.83
N PHE A 25 0.99 8.22 11.80
CA PHE A 25 0.95 7.00 11.01
C PHE A 25 2.33 6.30 11.04
N PRO A 26 2.86 5.95 12.24
CA PRO A 26 4.25 5.48 12.37
C PRO A 26 4.51 4.16 11.64
N ASP A 27 3.45 3.38 11.39
CA ASP A 27 3.55 2.07 10.75
C ASP A 27 3.51 2.14 9.22
N PHE A 28 3.29 3.32 8.64
CA PHE A 28 3.10 3.50 7.20
C PHE A 28 4.20 4.38 6.60
N PRO A 29 4.64 4.09 5.36
CA PRO A 29 5.61 4.93 4.66
C PRO A 29 5.00 6.29 4.31
N ASP A 30 5.83 7.34 4.35
CA ASP A 30 5.40 8.72 4.15
C ASP A 30 4.71 8.96 2.80
N GLY A 31 5.16 8.29 1.73
CA GLY A 31 4.55 8.43 0.41
C GLY A 31 3.14 7.83 0.35
N ALA A 32 2.89 6.70 1.02
CA ALA A 32 1.55 6.13 1.16
C ALA A 32 0.62 7.05 1.97
N VAL A 33 1.12 7.63 3.07
CA VAL A 33 0.36 8.59 3.88
C VAL A 33 0.03 9.84 3.07
N ARG A 34 0.99 10.36 2.30
CA ARG A 34 0.80 11.52 1.42
C ARG A 34 -0.25 11.23 0.34
N GLY A 35 -0.18 10.08 -0.32
CA GLY A 35 -1.15 9.67 -1.33
C GLY A 35 -2.55 9.49 -0.76
N PHE A 36 -2.66 8.85 0.40
CA PHE A 36 -3.93 8.74 1.13
C PHE A 36 -4.53 10.11 1.45
N MET A 37 -3.71 11.05 1.95
CA MET A 37 -4.15 12.42 2.22
C MET A 37 -4.54 13.16 0.94
N GLU A 38 -3.82 12.99 -0.16
CA GLU A 38 -4.17 13.61 -1.46
C GLU A 38 -5.58 13.20 -1.90
N VAL A 39 -5.89 11.91 -1.88
CA VAL A 39 -7.22 11.39 -2.23
C VAL A 39 -8.30 11.97 -1.33
N LEU A 40 -8.06 12.05 0.00
CA LEU A 40 -9.01 12.64 0.92
C LEU A 40 -9.37 14.10 0.63
N HIS A 41 -8.43 14.86 0.06
CA HIS A 41 -8.61 16.29 -0.23
C HIS A 41 -9.07 16.55 -1.66
N ARG A 42 -8.71 15.69 -2.63
CA ARG A 42 -8.87 15.96 -4.07
C ARG A 42 -9.68 14.90 -4.82
N ASP A 43 -10.13 13.83 -4.15
CA ASP A 43 -10.77 12.65 -4.77
C ASP A 43 -9.96 12.04 -5.92
N SER A 44 -8.64 12.27 -5.93
CA SER A 44 -7.75 11.87 -7.01
C SER A 44 -6.35 11.62 -6.46
N TYR A 45 -5.58 10.83 -7.21
CA TYR A 45 -4.20 10.54 -6.89
C TYR A 45 -3.32 10.62 -8.13
N SER A 46 -2.38 11.57 -8.12
CA SER A 46 -1.49 11.83 -9.25
C SER A 46 -0.10 11.19 -9.12
N GLY A 47 0.23 10.66 -7.94
CA GLY A 47 1.55 10.08 -7.67
C GLY A 47 1.83 8.75 -8.40
N SER A 48 3.11 8.42 -8.49
CA SER A 48 3.62 7.13 -8.99
C SER A 48 4.54 6.52 -7.93
N PRO A 49 3.99 6.11 -6.78
CA PRO A 49 4.80 5.59 -5.69
C PRO A 49 5.20 4.13 -6.00
N PRO A 50 6.21 3.60 -5.31
CA PRO A 50 6.55 2.18 -5.36
C PRO A 50 5.33 1.28 -5.07
N PRO A 51 5.28 0.05 -5.59
CA PRO A 51 4.11 -0.82 -5.47
C PRO A 51 3.84 -1.26 -4.03
N ASP A 52 4.86 -1.39 -3.18
CA ASP A 52 4.71 -1.64 -1.75
C ASP A 52 4.06 -0.47 -1.01
N GLU A 53 4.31 0.78 -1.43
CA GLU A 53 3.62 1.95 -0.92
C GLU A 53 2.17 2.04 -1.40
N LEU A 54 1.88 1.61 -2.64
CA LEU A 54 0.49 1.46 -3.10
C LEU A 54 -0.27 0.47 -2.21
N VAL A 55 0.34 -0.67 -1.89
CA VAL A 55 -0.25 -1.66 -0.97
C VAL A 55 -0.47 -1.06 0.43
N ALA A 56 0.47 -0.27 0.93
CA ALA A 56 0.32 0.43 2.21
C ALA A 56 -0.82 1.47 2.16
N MET A 57 -0.96 2.20 1.05
CA MET A 57 -2.04 3.16 0.81
C MET A 57 -3.40 2.48 0.74
N PHE A 58 -3.50 1.29 0.13
CA PHE A 58 -4.71 0.47 0.15
C PHE A 58 -5.12 0.12 1.58
N ALA A 59 -4.16 -0.31 2.40
CA ALA A 59 -4.42 -0.63 3.81
C ALA A 59 -4.84 0.60 4.63
N LEU A 60 -4.35 1.80 4.32
CA LEU A 60 -4.88 3.04 4.89
C LEU A 60 -6.34 3.27 4.48
N GLY A 61 -6.66 3.06 3.19
CA GLY A 61 -8.05 3.12 2.70
C GLY A 61 -8.98 2.18 3.45
N ASP A 62 -8.55 0.94 3.70
CA ASP A 62 -9.29 -0.04 4.50
C ASP A 62 -9.44 0.38 5.97
N LYS A 63 -8.32 0.72 6.62
CA LYS A 63 -8.28 1.10 8.04
C LYS A 63 -9.17 2.30 8.38
N TYR A 64 -9.27 3.25 7.46
CA TYR A 64 -10.01 4.50 7.67
C TYR A 64 -11.34 4.56 6.91
N ASP A 65 -11.80 3.45 6.35
CA ASP A 65 -13.06 3.34 5.61
C ASP A 65 -13.18 4.40 4.50
N VAL A 66 -12.22 4.38 3.58
CA VAL A 66 -12.16 5.24 2.40
C VAL A 66 -12.11 4.36 1.15
N PRO A 67 -13.26 3.85 0.67
CA PRO A 67 -13.32 2.92 -0.47
C PRO A 67 -12.68 3.48 -1.76
N LEU A 68 -12.79 4.80 -1.98
CA LEU A 68 -12.17 5.46 -3.12
C LEU A 68 -10.64 5.25 -3.19
N VAL A 69 -9.96 5.21 -2.03
CA VAL A 69 -8.52 4.95 -1.98
C VAL A 69 -8.22 3.52 -2.44
N GLN A 70 -9.05 2.56 -2.01
CA GLN A 70 -8.91 1.16 -2.42
C GLN A 70 -9.10 1.00 -3.93
N GLU A 71 -10.12 1.64 -4.49
CA GLU A 71 -10.41 1.62 -5.93
C GLU A 71 -9.26 2.22 -6.76
N ILE A 72 -8.78 3.41 -6.39
CA ILE A 72 -7.65 4.08 -7.05
C ILE A 72 -6.41 3.20 -7.03
N VAL A 73 -6.07 2.62 -5.88
CA VAL A 73 -4.90 1.75 -5.77
C VAL A 73 -5.07 0.49 -6.62
N TYR A 74 -6.26 -0.11 -6.63
CA TYR A 74 -6.53 -1.31 -7.42
C TYR A 74 -6.30 -1.05 -8.91
N ASN A 75 -6.80 0.07 -9.42
CA ASN A 75 -6.64 0.48 -10.81
C ASN A 75 -5.16 0.76 -11.14
N LYS A 76 -4.46 1.52 -10.30
CA LYS A 76 -3.02 1.78 -10.50
C LYS A 76 -2.18 0.51 -10.50
N LEU A 77 -2.39 -0.39 -9.53
CA LEU A 77 -1.67 -1.66 -9.50
C LEU A 77 -1.97 -2.51 -10.74
N ALA A 78 -3.19 -2.46 -11.26
CA ALA A 78 -3.57 -3.18 -12.48
C ALA A 78 -2.84 -2.62 -13.72
N GLU A 79 -2.67 -1.31 -13.81
CA GLU A 79 -1.99 -0.60 -14.91
C GLU A 79 -0.46 -0.73 -14.88
N LEU A 80 0.14 -0.89 -13.69
CA LEU A 80 1.59 -0.98 -13.57
C LEU A 80 2.12 -2.32 -14.11
N GLU A 81 3.10 -2.23 -15.00
CA GLU A 81 4.01 -3.33 -15.30
C GLU A 81 5.01 -3.40 -14.13
N LEU A 82 5.01 -4.53 -13.44
CA LEU A 82 5.84 -4.74 -12.25
C LEU A 82 6.89 -5.78 -12.57
N ASP A 83 8.15 -5.45 -12.31
CA ASP A 83 9.22 -6.43 -12.40
C ASP A 83 9.10 -7.49 -11.27
N PRO A 84 9.85 -8.61 -11.33
CA PRO A 84 9.79 -9.64 -10.31
C PRO A 84 10.13 -9.16 -8.88
N ALA A 85 11.07 -8.22 -8.74
CA ALA A 85 11.47 -7.67 -7.45
C ALA A 85 10.39 -6.75 -6.87
N GLU A 86 9.73 -5.96 -7.71
CA GLU A 86 8.58 -5.14 -7.41
C GLU A 86 7.36 -5.97 -6.99
N LEU A 87 7.08 -7.06 -7.71
CA LEU A 87 6.02 -8.00 -7.34
C LEU A 87 6.29 -8.64 -5.98
N ARG A 88 7.54 -9.06 -5.72
CA ARG A 88 7.94 -9.62 -4.42
C ARG A 88 7.75 -8.60 -3.29
N ARG A 89 8.25 -7.38 -3.45
CA ARG A 89 8.06 -6.27 -2.49
C ARG A 89 6.58 -6.00 -2.23
N ALA A 90 5.75 -5.98 -3.26
CA ALA A 90 4.32 -5.76 -3.13
C ALA A 90 3.61 -6.91 -2.39
N VAL A 91 3.99 -8.17 -2.63
CA VAL A 91 3.46 -9.33 -1.92
C VAL A 91 3.87 -9.35 -0.45
N ASP A 92 5.12 -8.99 -0.14
CA ASP A 92 5.59 -8.86 1.24
C ASP A 92 4.87 -7.71 1.97
N ALA A 93 4.64 -6.60 1.28
CA ALA A 93 3.84 -5.49 1.78
C ALA A 93 2.39 -5.91 2.09
N ILE A 94 1.77 -6.80 1.31
CA ILE A 94 0.43 -7.33 1.61
C ILE A 94 0.41 -8.00 2.98
N ARG A 95 1.44 -8.81 3.30
CA ARG A 95 1.54 -9.47 4.60
C ARG A 95 1.75 -8.45 5.71
N ARG A 96 2.65 -7.49 5.50
CA ARG A 96 2.98 -6.43 6.46
C ARG A 96 1.76 -5.57 6.83
N TYR A 97 1.00 -5.13 5.83
CA TYR A 97 -0.13 -4.21 6.02
C TYR A 97 -1.49 -4.89 6.04
N ARG A 98 -1.53 -6.23 5.99
CA ARG A 98 -2.76 -7.05 5.96
C ARG A 98 -3.72 -6.71 4.82
N ALA A 99 -3.20 -6.19 3.70
CA ALA A 99 -3.97 -5.83 2.50
C ALA A 99 -4.38 -7.07 1.66
N THR A 100 -4.97 -8.07 2.32
CA THR A 100 -5.32 -9.38 1.76
C THR A 100 -6.15 -9.33 0.47
N PRO A 101 -7.09 -8.37 0.28
CA PRO A 101 -7.86 -8.27 -0.97
C PRO A 101 -6.98 -8.10 -2.23
N LEU A 102 -5.80 -7.49 -2.11
CA LEU A 102 -4.89 -7.30 -3.24
C LEU A 102 -4.16 -8.58 -3.66
N ARG A 103 -4.14 -9.61 -2.80
CA ARG A 103 -3.32 -10.83 -3.01
C ARG A 103 -3.69 -11.53 -4.31
N LYS A 104 -4.98 -11.65 -4.61
CA LYS A 104 -5.45 -12.31 -5.84
C LYS A 104 -5.01 -11.56 -7.10
N SER A 105 -5.00 -10.22 -7.03
CA SER A 105 -4.57 -9.37 -8.15
C SER A 105 -3.08 -9.51 -8.42
N LEU A 106 -2.24 -9.41 -7.38
CA LEU A 106 -0.78 -9.56 -7.53
C LEU A 106 -0.37 -10.98 -7.95
N LEU A 107 -0.99 -12.02 -7.40
CA LEU A 107 -0.75 -13.41 -7.83
C LEU A 107 -1.18 -13.67 -9.28
N LYS A 108 -2.16 -12.91 -9.81
CA LYS A 108 -2.50 -12.99 -11.23
C LYS A 108 -1.38 -12.42 -12.09
N LYS A 109 -0.78 -11.28 -11.70
CA LYS A 109 0.39 -10.70 -12.38
C LYS A 109 1.62 -11.60 -12.32
N MET A 110 1.90 -12.20 -11.15
CA MET A 110 3.02 -13.15 -11.01
C MET A 110 2.90 -14.36 -11.95
N ARG A 111 1.68 -14.84 -12.21
CA ARG A 111 1.46 -15.97 -13.14
C ARG A 111 1.59 -15.59 -14.62
N GLN A 112 1.72 -14.30 -14.93
CA GLN A 112 1.95 -13.80 -16.28
C GLN A 112 3.45 -13.58 -16.55
N LEU A 113 4.30 -13.72 -15.53
CA LEU A 113 5.75 -13.73 -15.70
C LEU A 113 6.19 -14.98 -16.47
N GLY A 114 7.29 -14.88 -17.22
CA GLY A 114 7.93 -16.04 -17.83
C GLY A 114 8.49 -17.00 -16.76
N ASP A 115 8.71 -18.26 -17.13
CA ASP A 115 9.21 -19.29 -16.19
C ASP A 115 10.54 -18.88 -15.52
N ASP A 116 11.42 -18.20 -16.26
CA ASP A 116 12.72 -17.70 -15.76
C ASP A 116 12.57 -16.59 -14.71
N GLU A 117 11.64 -15.65 -14.94
CA GLU A 117 11.33 -14.54 -14.03
C GLU A 117 10.62 -15.03 -12.77
N PHE A 118 9.73 -16.02 -12.92
CA PHE A 118 9.08 -16.68 -11.79
C PHE A 118 10.09 -17.45 -10.94
N CYS A 119 11.04 -18.16 -11.56
CA CYS A 119 12.10 -18.85 -10.83
C CYS A 119 13.00 -17.88 -10.04
N SER A 120 13.38 -16.75 -10.64
CA SER A 120 14.10 -15.68 -9.93
C SER A 120 13.32 -15.15 -8.73
N LEU A 121 12.00 -15.03 -8.83
CA LEU A 121 11.15 -14.58 -7.72
C LEU A 121 11.05 -15.61 -6.57
N VAL A 122 11.03 -16.90 -6.88
CA VAL A 122 10.91 -17.99 -5.89
C VAL A 122 12.26 -18.37 -5.28
N TYR A 123 13.36 -18.28 -6.04
CA TYR A 123 14.67 -18.82 -5.68
C TYR A 123 15.80 -17.77 -5.62
N GLY A 124 15.55 -16.50 -5.96
CA GLY A 124 16.56 -15.45 -6.15
C GLY A 124 17.29 -14.93 -4.90
N ASP A 125 17.25 -15.64 -3.77
CA ASP A 125 18.11 -15.39 -2.60
C ASP A 125 19.13 -16.53 -2.38
N ALA A 126 19.38 -17.39 -3.37
CA ALA A 126 20.27 -18.55 -3.22
C ALA A 126 21.77 -18.27 -3.50
N ASP A 127 22.17 -17.05 -3.88
CA ASP A 127 23.57 -16.74 -4.26
C ASP A 127 24.15 -15.53 -3.51
N GLU A 128 24.24 -15.63 -2.18
CA GLU A 128 25.29 -14.94 -1.39
C GLU A 128 25.95 -15.90 -0.38
N VAL A 129 26.17 -17.16 -0.79
CA VAL A 129 27.06 -18.08 -0.07
C VAL A 129 28.21 -18.51 -0.98
N SER A 130 29.10 -17.57 -1.25
CA SER A 130 30.54 -17.87 -1.44
C SER A 130 31.22 -17.22 -0.24
N GLY A 131 31.48 -17.94 0.87
CA GLY A 131 32.50 -18.99 0.95
C GLY A 131 33.81 -18.34 1.43
N PRO A 132 34.40 -18.73 2.57
CA PRO A 132 35.56 -18.04 3.13
C PRO A 132 36.83 -18.42 2.36
N GLN A 133 37.65 -17.42 2.01
CA GLN A 133 39.10 -17.54 1.84
C GLN A 133 39.79 -16.30 2.40
#